data_AF-A0A134CBN0-F1
#
_entry.id   AF-A0A134CBN0-F1
#
_cell.length_a   1.000
_cell.length_b   1.000
_cell.length_c   1.000
_cell.angle_alpha   90.00
_cell.angle_beta   90.00
_cell.angle_gamma   90.00
#
_symmetry.space_group_name_H-M   'P 1'
#
loop_
_entity.id
_entity.type
_entity.pdbx_description
1 polymer ?
#
loop_
_entity_poly.entity_id
_entity_poly.type
_entity_poly.pdbx_seq_one_letter_code
_entity_poly.pdbx_strand_id
1 'polypeptide(L)'
;DSKNITSGRAATEDQLQKVSEAVDANAKATTDFRLVASTDTKGYTPDTSGTVTLDVKDKNHEDEDAYQVMISDVARKSDVDKMLNEGFTVGKDGKDGTIGVNGADGKPGIGINGKDGGSIT
;
A
#
# COMPACT_ATOMS: atom_id res chain seq x y z
N ASP A 1 -35.06 -8.73 -27.60
CA ASP A 1 -34.26 -9.96 -27.71
C ASP A 1 -33.12 -9.70 -28.68
N SER A 2 -31.90 -9.57 -28.16
CA SER A 2 -30.67 -9.27 -28.93
C SER A 2 -30.10 -10.50 -29.67
N LYS A 3 -30.77 -11.66 -29.61
CA LYS A 3 -30.24 -12.92 -30.11
C LYS A 3 -30.58 -13.25 -31.57
N ASN A 4 -31.31 -12.38 -32.29
CA ASN A 4 -31.66 -12.60 -33.70
C ASN A 4 -31.27 -11.39 -34.59
N ILE A 5 -30.00 -11.34 -35.00
CA ILE A 5 -29.52 -10.39 -36.02
C ILE A 5 -29.86 -10.96 -37.40
N THR A 6 -30.68 -10.26 -38.18
CA THR A 6 -30.96 -10.65 -39.58
C THR A 6 -29.99 -9.96 -40.51
N SER A 7 -29.07 -10.72 -41.12
CA SER A 7 -28.09 -10.19 -42.07
C SER A 7 -28.76 -9.54 -43.29
N GLY A 8 -28.16 -8.46 -43.80
CA GLY A 8 -28.65 -7.73 -44.99
C GLY A 8 -29.74 -6.68 -44.73
N ARG A 9 -30.23 -6.53 -43.49
CA ARG A 9 -31.08 -5.39 -43.09
C ARG A 9 -30.22 -4.31 -42.44
N ALA A 10 -30.41 -3.05 -42.85
CA ALA A 10 -29.82 -1.90 -42.16
C ALA A 10 -30.45 -1.74 -40.77
N ALA A 11 -29.69 -1.17 -39.82
CA ALA A 11 -30.21 -0.78 -38.51
C ALA A 11 -31.15 0.43 -38.61
N THR A 12 -32.14 0.53 -37.72
CA THR A 12 -32.96 1.74 -37.59
C THR A 12 -32.19 2.87 -36.91
N GLU A 13 -32.65 4.11 -37.07
CA GLU A 13 -32.09 5.28 -36.38
C GLU A 13 -32.07 5.08 -34.85
N ASP A 14 -33.19 4.61 -34.26
CA ASP A 14 -33.25 4.29 -32.83
C ASP A 14 -32.23 3.23 -32.39
N GLN A 15 -31.95 2.24 -33.24
CA GLN A 15 -30.95 1.22 -32.94
C GLN A 15 -29.54 1.80 -32.99
N LEU A 16 -29.26 2.66 -33.97
CA LEU A 16 -27.97 3.34 -34.08
C LEU A 16 -27.76 4.33 -32.93
N GLN A 17 -28.80 5.06 -32.52
CA GLN A 17 -28.78 5.96 -31.37
C GLN A 17 -28.41 5.18 -30.09
N LYS A 18 -29.06 4.05 -29.83
CA LYS A 18 -28.75 3.19 -28.67
C LYS A 18 -27.30 2.73 -28.66
N VAL A 19 -26.75 2.37 -29.82
CA VAL A 19 -25.35 1.96 -29.94
C VAL A 19 -24.43 3.17 -29.71
N SER A 20 -24.73 4.33 -30.29
CA SER A 20 -23.96 5.55 -30.10
C SER A 20 -23.93 5.97 -28.63
N GLU A 21 -25.08 6.00 -27.97
CA GLU A 21 -25.21 6.31 -26.55
C GLU A 21 -24.43 5.32 -25.68
N ALA A 22 -24.49 4.03 -26.00
CA ALA A 22 -23.72 3.01 -25.28
C ALA A 22 -22.21 3.18 -25.46
N VAL A 23 -21.75 3.53 -26.67
CA VAL A 23 -20.33 3.81 -26.94
C VAL A 23 -19.87 5.06 -26.19
N ASP A 24 -20.66 6.14 -26.25
CA ASP A 24 -20.35 7.39 -25.55
C ASP A 24 -20.34 7.22 -24.04
N ALA A 25 -21.31 6.46 -23.50
CA ALA A 25 -21.36 6.14 -22.07
C ALA A 25 -20.14 5.33 -21.64
N ASN A 26 -19.75 4.31 -22.42
CA ASN A 26 -18.56 3.51 -22.13
C ASN A 26 -17.28 4.34 -22.19
N ALA A 27 -17.17 5.26 -23.16
CA ALA A 27 -16.01 6.15 -23.27
C ALA A 27 -15.90 7.09 -22.06
N LYS A 28 -17.02 7.67 -21.63
CA LYS A 28 -17.08 8.53 -20.44
C LYS A 28 -16.78 7.76 -19.17
N ALA A 29 -17.25 6.52 -19.03
CA ALA A 29 -17.04 5.70 -17.83
C ALA A 29 -15.60 5.19 -17.63
N THR A 30 -14.70 5.41 -18.59
CA THR A 30 -13.30 4.98 -18.44
C THR A 30 -12.60 5.76 -17.34
N THR A 31 -11.91 5.06 -16.45
CA THR A 31 -11.17 5.67 -15.34
C THR A 31 -9.67 5.64 -15.61
N ASP A 32 -8.95 6.67 -15.16
CA ASP A 32 -7.49 6.77 -15.20
C ASP A 32 -6.98 7.43 -13.92
N PHE A 33 -6.84 6.63 -12.86
CA PHE A 33 -6.35 7.10 -11.57
C PHE A 33 -4.86 7.40 -11.60
N ARG A 34 -4.51 8.64 -11.27
CA ARG A 34 -3.12 9.11 -11.19
C ARG A 34 -2.83 9.67 -9.82
N LEU A 35 -1.60 9.47 -9.35
CA LEU A 35 -1.12 10.11 -8.14
C LEU A 35 -1.12 11.63 -8.34
N VAL A 36 -1.71 12.34 -7.38
CA VAL A 36 -1.72 13.81 -7.35
C VAL A 36 -0.94 14.31 -6.14
N ALA A 37 -0.65 15.60 -6.10
CA ALA A 37 -0.01 16.18 -4.92
C ALA A 37 -0.92 15.98 -3.72
N SER A 38 -0.39 15.37 -2.65
CA SER A 38 -1.13 15.26 -1.41
C SER A 38 -1.39 16.65 -0.84
N THR A 39 -2.58 16.84 -0.28
CA THR A 39 -2.92 18.06 0.46
C THR A 39 -2.26 18.10 1.84
N ASP A 40 -1.72 16.96 2.31
CA ASP A 40 -0.93 16.90 3.53
C ASP A 40 0.51 17.42 3.28
N THR A 41 0.91 18.38 4.11
CA THR A 41 2.25 18.99 4.08
C THR A 41 3.36 18.03 4.53
N LYS A 42 3.01 16.86 5.08
CA LYS A 42 3.96 15.82 5.53
C LYS A 42 4.59 14.98 4.41
N GLY A 43 4.10 15.13 3.17
CA GLY A 43 4.52 14.28 2.05
C GLY A 43 4.20 12.79 2.29
N TYR A 44 4.80 11.90 1.48
CA TYR A 44 4.58 10.45 1.56
C TYR A 44 5.46 9.78 2.62
N THR A 45 5.23 10.11 3.88
CA THR A 45 5.89 9.49 5.03
C THR A 45 4.91 8.68 5.87
N PRO A 46 5.34 7.56 6.48
CA PRO A 46 4.47 6.76 7.31
C PRO A 46 4.05 7.53 8.56
N ASP A 47 2.75 7.50 8.86
CA ASP A 47 2.19 8.08 10.07
C ASP A 47 2.53 7.25 11.33
N THR A 48 1.94 7.58 12.48
CA THR A 48 2.19 6.85 13.74
C THR A 48 1.75 5.39 13.73
N SER A 49 0.87 5.00 12.81
CA SER A 49 0.42 3.62 12.62
C SER A 49 1.28 2.85 11.61
N GLY A 50 2.26 3.50 10.97
CA GLY A 50 3.04 2.90 9.88
C GLY A 50 2.31 2.93 8.54
N THR A 51 1.34 3.84 8.38
CA THR A 51 0.56 3.96 7.14
C THR A 51 1.05 5.13 6.30
N VAL A 52 1.25 4.90 5.00
CA VAL A 52 1.45 5.95 3.99
C VAL A 52 0.16 6.12 3.20
N THR A 53 -0.39 7.33 3.17
CA THR A 53 -1.59 7.67 2.40
C THR A 53 -1.19 8.36 1.10
N LEU A 54 -1.72 7.87 -0.02
CA LEU A 54 -1.55 8.43 -1.35
C LEU A 54 -2.89 9.01 -1.82
N ASP A 55 -2.87 10.27 -2.25
CA ASP A 55 -4.03 10.89 -2.89
C ASP A 55 -3.95 10.64 -4.40
N VAL A 56 -4.94 9.95 -4.95
CA VAL A 56 -5.06 9.69 -6.39
C VAL A 56 -6.34 10.33 -6.92
N LYS A 57 -6.31 10.83 -8.15
CA LYS A 57 -7.47 11.43 -8.80
C LYS A 57 -7.66 10.83 -10.17
N ASP A 58 -8.93 10.61 -10.54
CA ASP A 58 -9.26 10.15 -11.87
C ASP A 58 -9.09 11.30 -12.88
N LYS A 59 -8.17 11.13 -13.82
CA LYS A 59 -7.87 12.13 -14.85
C LYS A 59 -9.03 12.35 -15.82
N ASN A 60 -9.93 11.36 -15.95
CA ASN A 60 -11.09 11.41 -16.82
C ASN A 60 -12.33 11.97 -16.11
N HIS A 61 -12.31 12.06 -14.78
CA HIS A 61 -13.38 12.57 -13.92
C HIS A 61 -12.82 13.59 -12.90
N GLU A 62 -12.22 14.68 -13.40
CA GLU A 62 -11.49 15.66 -12.55
C GLU A 62 -12.39 16.51 -11.64
N ASP A 63 -13.69 16.47 -11.84
CA ASP A 63 -14.69 17.08 -10.97
C ASP A 63 -14.94 16.26 -9.69
N GLU A 64 -14.54 15.00 -9.66
CA GLU A 64 -14.62 14.15 -8.47
C GLU A 64 -13.48 14.43 -7.48
N ASP A 65 -13.74 14.15 -6.20
CA ASP A 65 -12.73 14.28 -5.14
C ASP A 65 -11.59 13.27 -5.30
N ALA A 66 -10.45 13.56 -4.67
CA ALA A 66 -9.35 12.61 -4.62
C ALA A 66 -9.71 11.38 -3.77
N TYR A 67 -9.25 10.22 -4.21
CA TYR A 67 -9.36 8.96 -3.50
C TYR A 67 -8.08 8.68 -2.74
N GLN A 68 -8.20 8.01 -1.60
CA GLN A 68 -7.06 7.64 -0.79
C GLN A 68 -6.70 6.16 -0.99
N VAL A 69 -5.43 5.92 -1.31
CA VAL A 69 -4.82 4.59 -1.31
C VAL A 69 -3.86 4.50 -0.13
N MET A 70 -4.06 3.50 0.73
CA MET A 70 -3.26 3.32 1.94
C MET A 70 -2.27 2.17 1.75
N ILE A 71 -1.00 2.41 2.11
CA ILE A 71 0.03 1.38 2.21
C ILE A 71 0.34 1.20 3.70
N SER A 72 0.00 0.03 4.24
CA SER A 72 0.21 -0.31 5.64
C SER A 72 1.58 -0.94 5.88
N ASP A 73 1.95 -1.09 7.16
CA ASP A 73 3.16 -1.79 7.62
C ASP A 73 4.48 -1.18 7.12
N VAL A 74 4.51 0.13 6.87
CA VAL A 74 5.72 0.86 6.49
C VAL A 74 6.50 1.28 7.73
N ALA A 75 7.76 0.86 7.82
CA ALA A 75 8.63 1.23 8.92
C ALA A 75 8.90 2.75 8.96
N ARG A 76 8.78 3.35 10.15
CA ARG A 76 9.01 4.79 10.33
C ARG A 76 10.49 5.08 10.47
N LYS A 77 10.95 6.19 9.86
CA LYS A 77 12.35 6.62 9.94
C LYS A 77 12.84 6.72 11.38
N SER A 78 12.03 7.32 12.27
CA SER A 78 12.37 7.45 13.70
C SER A 78 12.59 6.12 14.38
N ASP A 79 11.80 5.10 14.05
CA ASP A 79 11.93 3.78 14.65
C ASP A 79 13.20 3.08 14.14
N VAL A 80 13.48 3.19 12.84
CA VAL A 80 14.72 2.67 12.23
C VAL A 80 15.95 3.38 12.80
N ASP A 81 15.94 4.71 12.85
CA ASP A 81 17.03 5.51 13.42
C ASP A 81 17.28 5.13 14.89
N LYS A 82 16.21 4.96 15.68
CA LYS A 82 16.31 4.55 17.07
C LYS A 82 16.98 3.19 17.19
N MET A 83 16.55 2.20 16.40
CA MET A 83 17.17 0.87 16.41
C MET A 83 18.65 0.89 15.99
N LEU A 84 19.03 1.77 15.07
CA LEU A 84 20.42 1.89 14.61
C LEU A 84 21.32 2.60 15.63
N ASN A 85 20.80 3.63 16.31
CA ASN A 85 21.60 4.44 17.23
C ASN A 85 21.62 3.91 18.67
N GLU A 86 20.48 3.38 19.14
CA GLU A 86 20.35 2.86 20.51
C GLU A 86 20.57 1.32 20.56
N GLY A 87 20.67 0.68 19.39
CA GLY A 87 20.76 -0.76 19.28
C GLY A 87 19.42 -1.46 19.49
N PHE A 88 19.46 -2.79 19.44
CA PHE A 88 18.29 -3.62 19.71
C PHE A 88 18.27 -4.01 21.19
N THR A 89 17.24 -3.58 21.92
CA THR A 89 17.00 -4.09 23.28
C THR A 89 16.26 -5.42 23.19
N VAL A 90 16.84 -6.46 23.77
CA VAL A 90 16.19 -7.76 23.89
C VAL A 90 15.91 -8.02 25.34
N GLY A 91 14.63 -8.21 25.66
CA GLY A 91 14.15 -8.19 27.03
C GLY A 91 13.58 -6.81 27.39
N LYS A 92 12.83 -6.77 28.49
CA LYS A 92 12.25 -5.55 29.04
C LYS A 92 12.62 -5.48 30.52
N ASP A 93 12.51 -4.31 31.15
CA ASP A 93 12.82 -4.18 32.58
C ASP A 93 12.13 -5.28 33.42
N GLY A 94 12.95 -5.99 34.19
CA GLY A 94 12.54 -7.13 35.03
C GLY A 94 12.15 -8.41 34.28
N LYS A 95 12.42 -8.55 32.97
CA LYS A 95 12.30 -9.81 32.23
C LYS A 95 13.52 -10.06 31.35
N ASP A 96 14.07 -11.26 31.50
CA ASP A 96 15.21 -11.75 30.73
C ASP A 96 14.93 -11.66 29.22
N GLY A 97 15.88 -11.11 28.48
CA GLY A 97 15.97 -11.23 27.03
C GLY A 97 17.06 -12.19 26.60
N THR A 98 17.01 -12.63 25.35
CA THR A 98 17.97 -13.58 24.79
C THR A 98 18.39 -13.13 23.40
N ILE A 99 19.69 -12.89 23.20
CA ILE A 99 20.27 -12.69 21.86
C ILE A 99 21.01 -13.97 21.51
N GLY A 100 20.73 -14.53 20.33
CA GLY A 100 21.39 -15.73 19.83
C GLY A 100 21.78 -15.57 18.36
N VAL A 101 22.95 -16.10 18.01
CA VAL A 101 23.34 -16.34 16.60
C VAL A 101 23.51 -17.84 16.39
N ASN A 102 22.94 -18.37 15.32
CA ASN A 102 23.18 -19.76 14.93
C ASN A 102 24.58 -19.90 14.34
N GLY A 103 25.28 -20.98 14.68
CA GLY A 103 26.49 -21.41 14.00
C GLY A 103 26.19 -21.88 12.58
N ALA A 104 27.23 -22.03 11.76
CA ALA A 104 27.12 -22.48 10.37
C ALA A 104 26.46 -23.88 10.23
N ASP A 105 26.40 -24.67 11.31
CA ASP A 105 25.75 -25.97 11.38
C ASP A 105 24.27 -25.91 11.84
N GLY A 106 23.72 -24.71 12.01
CA GLY A 106 22.34 -24.48 12.46
C GLY A 106 22.10 -24.69 13.96
N LYS A 107 23.13 -24.99 14.76
CA LYS A 107 23.04 -25.06 16.22
C LYS A 107 23.35 -23.70 16.85
N PRO A 108 22.92 -23.41 18.10
CA PRO A 108 23.27 -22.16 18.77
C PRO A 108 24.79 -21.99 18.86
N GLY A 109 25.33 -20.92 18.28
CA GLY A 109 26.77 -20.62 18.29
C GLY A 109 27.17 -19.83 19.54
N ILE A 110 26.58 -18.64 19.71
CA ILE A 110 26.72 -17.79 20.91
C ILE A 110 25.33 -17.37 21.36
N GLY A 111 25.05 -17.53 22.65
CA GLY A 111 23.81 -17.07 23.29
C GLY A 111 24.13 -16.28 24.55
N ILE A 112 23.55 -15.08 24.69
CA ILE A 112 23.64 -14.28 25.90
C ILE A 112 22.28 -14.30 26.59
N ASN A 113 22.25 -14.85 27.81
CA ASN A 113 21.07 -14.83 28.66
C ASN A 113 21.12 -13.58 29.56
N GLY A 114 20.10 -12.74 29.46
CA GLY A 114 20.02 -11.48 30.22
C GLY A 114 19.73 -11.63 31.72
N LYS A 115 19.60 -12.85 32.25
CA LYS A 115 19.19 -13.12 33.65
C LYS A 115 19.99 -12.33 34.69
N ASP A 116 21.32 -12.28 34.50
CA ASP A 116 22.25 -11.70 35.47
C ASP A 116 23.10 -10.55 34.87
N GLY A 117 22.70 -10.01 33.71
CA GLY A 117 23.48 -8.98 33.01
C GLY A 117 24.89 -9.43 32.65
N GLY A 118 25.02 -10.37 31.71
CA GLY A 118 26.32 -10.86 31.25
C GLY A 118 27.03 -9.88 30.32
N SER A 119 28.24 -9.44 30.69
CA SER A 119 29.16 -8.71 29.80
C SER A 119 30.18 -9.69 29.22
N ILE A 120 30.34 -9.70 27.89
CA ILE A 120 31.50 -10.33 27.22
C ILE A 120 32.52 -9.22 27.02
N THR A 121 33.65 -9.30 27.72
CA THR A 121 34.76 -8.31 27.63
C THR A 121 35.88 -8.85 26.77
#